data_AF-A0A401R391-F1
#
_entry.id   AF-A0A401R391-F1
#
_cell.length_a   1.000
_cell.length_b   1.000
_cell.length_c   1.000
_cell.angle_alpha   90.00
_cell.angle_beta   90.00
_cell.angle_gamma   90.00
#
_symmetry.space_group_name_H-M   'P 1'
#
loop_
_entity.id
_entity.type
_entity.pdbx_description
1 polymer ?
#
loop_
_entity_poly.entity_id
_entity_poly.type
_entity_poly.pdbx_seq_one_letter_code
_entity_poly.pdbx_strand_id
1 'polypeptide(L)'
;MGHAYDFIRWAERYGYDLAYADARDLHAGRVDATRYRGLVFPGHDEYWSVPMRRTVEAARDSGTSLVFLSANTMYWQVELSPSPAGPDSLLNCRKRQGPGRPALWRELGDPEQRLMGIQYAGRVPEPAPLVVRNADHWLWEATGAHEGDELPGLVAGEADRYFPRTSLPAHTRRILLSHSPYRDGEGVRRHQETSLYRAPSGALVFSSGTFAWSPALDRPGHVDQRVQRATANLLDRICKRD
;
A
#
# COMPACT_ATOMS: atom_id res chain seq x y z
N MET A 1 -4.04 -4.68 -15.47
CA MET A 1 -5.10 -3.97 -14.73
C MET A 1 -6.07 -4.97 -14.08
N GLY A 2 -5.65 -5.65 -13.00
CA GLY A 2 -6.51 -6.62 -12.30
C GLY A 2 -6.97 -6.09 -10.94
N HIS A 3 -6.02 -5.87 -10.04
CA HIS A 3 -6.29 -5.48 -8.65
C HIS A 3 -6.94 -4.11 -8.48
N ALA A 4 -6.53 -3.12 -9.28
CA ALA A 4 -7.11 -1.78 -9.22
C ALA A 4 -8.61 -1.77 -9.56
N TYR A 5 -9.03 -2.62 -10.51
CA TYR A 5 -10.42 -2.70 -10.94
C TYR A 5 -11.35 -3.21 -9.82
N ASP A 6 -10.87 -4.16 -9.00
CA ASP A 6 -11.62 -4.70 -7.87
C ASP A 6 -11.92 -3.61 -6.81
N PHE A 7 -10.92 -2.78 -6.49
CA PHE A 7 -11.13 -1.63 -5.59
C PHE A 7 -12.08 -0.60 -6.18
N ILE A 8 -11.90 -0.22 -7.45
CA ILE A 8 -12.70 0.81 -8.12
C ILE A 8 -14.20 0.43 -8.11
N ARG A 9 -14.53 -0.79 -8.57
CA ARG A 9 -15.92 -1.27 -8.58
C ARG A 9 -16.55 -1.37 -7.21
N TRP A 10 -15.74 -1.68 -6.20
CA TRP A 10 -16.21 -1.73 -4.82
C TRP A 10 -16.48 -0.30 -4.32
N ALA A 11 -15.53 0.62 -4.49
CA ALA A 11 -15.62 1.97 -3.98
C ALA A 11 -16.75 2.79 -4.64
N GLU A 12 -16.91 2.68 -5.97
CA GLU A 12 -18.01 3.34 -6.70
C GLU A 12 -19.39 2.83 -6.25
N ARG A 13 -19.53 1.52 -6.02
CA ARG A 13 -20.78 0.92 -5.54
C ARG A 13 -21.11 1.32 -4.10
N TYR A 14 -20.09 1.53 -3.28
CA TYR A 14 -20.22 2.03 -1.91
C TYR A 14 -20.43 3.55 -1.86
N GLY A 15 -20.39 4.24 -3.01
CA GLY A 15 -20.76 5.65 -3.14
C GLY A 15 -19.65 6.63 -2.76
N TYR A 16 -18.38 6.22 -2.76
CA TYR A 16 -17.27 7.15 -2.57
C TYR A 16 -17.10 8.06 -3.79
N ASP A 17 -16.84 9.35 -3.54
CA ASP A 17 -16.49 10.31 -4.58
C ASP A 17 -15.01 10.13 -4.99
N LEU A 18 -14.78 9.70 -6.22
CA LEU A 18 -13.46 9.29 -6.71
C LEU A 18 -13.02 10.16 -7.88
N ALA A 19 -11.74 10.54 -7.84
CA ALA A 19 -11.01 11.04 -9.00
C ALA A 19 -9.89 10.06 -9.36
N TYR A 20 -9.54 10.01 -10.64
CA TYR A 20 -8.51 9.11 -11.16
C TYR A 20 -7.31 9.91 -11.65
N ALA A 21 -6.12 9.42 -11.34
CA ALA A 21 -4.85 9.92 -11.84
C ALA A 21 -3.94 8.73 -12.13
N ASP A 22 -3.04 8.87 -13.10
CA ASP A 22 -2.03 7.85 -13.38
C ASP A 22 -0.67 8.20 -12.76
N ALA A 23 0.28 7.27 -12.84
CA ALA A 23 1.63 7.47 -12.30
C ALA A 23 2.36 8.67 -12.95
N ARG A 24 2.03 9.04 -14.19
CA ARG A 24 2.61 10.19 -14.88
C ARG A 24 2.01 11.50 -14.37
N ASP A 25 0.73 11.54 -14.04
CA ASP A 25 0.14 12.70 -13.37
C ASP A 25 0.76 12.94 -12.00
N LEU A 26 1.03 11.86 -11.25
CA LEU A 26 1.73 11.93 -9.97
C LEU A 26 3.19 12.37 -10.14
N HIS A 27 3.89 11.86 -11.16
CA HIS A 27 5.26 12.25 -11.51
C HIS A 27 5.35 13.73 -11.90
N ALA A 28 4.45 14.18 -12.76
CA ALA A 28 4.40 15.55 -13.26
C ALA A 28 3.86 16.55 -12.22
N GLY A 29 3.47 16.09 -11.02
CA GLY A 29 2.92 16.95 -9.97
C GLY A 29 1.56 17.56 -10.30
N ARG A 30 0.79 16.93 -11.19
CA ARG A 30 -0.55 17.41 -11.60
C ARG A 30 -1.63 17.07 -10.59
N VAL A 31 -1.34 16.14 -9.68
CA VAL A 31 -2.22 15.76 -8.57
C VAL A 31 -2.02 16.76 -7.43
N ASP A 32 -2.92 17.74 -7.32
CA ASP A 32 -3.02 18.56 -6.12
C ASP A 32 -3.65 17.75 -4.98
N ALA A 33 -2.80 17.15 -4.16
CA ALA A 33 -3.22 16.28 -3.07
C ALA A 33 -4.04 17.00 -2.00
N THR A 34 -3.97 18.32 -1.89
CA THR A 34 -4.70 19.10 -0.88
C THR A 34 -6.20 19.15 -1.15
N ARG A 35 -6.62 18.88 -2.39
CA ARG A 35 -8.02 18.79 -2.80
C ARG A 35 -8.69 17.47 -2.39
N TYR A 36 -7.91 16.48 -1.97
CA TYR A 36 -8.40 15.13 -1.68
C TYR A 36 -8.18 14.78 -0.21
N ARG A 37 -9.12 14.02 0.36
CA ARG A 37 -8.99 13.52 1.74
C ARG A 37 -7.97 12.39 1.84
N GLY A 38 -7.81 11.61 0.78
CA GLY A 38 -6.77 10.59 0.68
C GLY A 38 -6.42 10.19 -0.75
N LEU A 39 -5.23 9.62 -0.89
CA LEU A 39 -4.74 8.98 -2.12
C LEU A 39 -4.75 7.47 -1.91
N VAL A 40 -5.35 6.73 -2.83
CA VAL A 40 -5.43 5.27 -2.78
C VAL A 40 -4.59 4.67 -3.91
N PHE A 41 -3.75 3.72 -3.55
CA PHE A 41 -2.89 2.92 -4.41
C PHE A 41 -3.42 1.47 -4.40
N PRO A 42 -4.39 1.15 -5.27
CA PRO A 42 -5.13 -0.11 -5.18
C PRO A 42 -4.42 -1.30 -5.85
N GLY A 43 -3.28 -1.05 -6.51
CA GLY A 43 -2.56 -2.03 -7.32
C GLY A 43 -1.12 -2.25 -6.86
N HIS A 44 -0.41 -3.10 -7.61
CA HIS A 44 1.01 -3.37 -7.39
C HIS A 44 1.85 -2.23 -7.98
N ASP A 45 2.11 -1.20 -7.16
CA ASP A 45 2.82 0.01 -7.55
C ASP A 45 4.33 -0.10 -7.23
N GLU A 46 5.03 -1.02 -7.91
CA GLU A 46 6.43 -1.38 -7.63
C GLU A 46 7.47 -0.29 -8.02
N TYR A 47 7.19 0.47 -9.08
CA TYR A 47 8.14 1.37 -9.74
C TYR A 47 7.80 2.84 -9.46
N TRP A 48 8.69 3.54 -8.77
CA TRP A 48 8.45 4.91 -8.33
C TRP A 48 9.59 5.83 -8.73
N SER A 49 9.25 6.96 -9.34
CA SER A 49 10.22 8.03 -9.58
C SER A 49 10.39 8.92 -8.34
N VAL A 50 11.49 9.67 -8.28
CA VAL A 50 11.72 10.64 -7.19
C VAL A 50 10.57 11.66 -7.08
N PRO A 51 10.10 12.29 -8.18
CA PRO A 51 8.97 13.22 -8.11
C PRO A 51 7.70 12.56 -7.53
N MET A 52 7.36 11.33 -7.94
CA MET A 52 6.18 10.64 -7.41
C MET A 52 6.25 10.47 -5.90
N ARG A 53 7.40 9.99 -5.38
CA ARG A 53 7.58 9.82 -3.93
C ARG A 53 7.46 11.16 -3.20
N ARG A 54 8.09 12.21 -3.71
CA ARG A 54 8.03 13.56 -3.12
C ARG A 54 6.61 14.12 -3.09
N THR A 55 5.84 13.95 -4.16
CA THR A 55 4.43 14.35 -4.20
C THR A 55 3.61 13.65 -3.11
N VAL A 56 3.83 12.36 -2.91
CA VAL A 56 3.10 11.56 -1.90
C VAL A 56 3.55 11.86 -0.47
N GLU A 57 4.84 12.10 -0.25
CA GLU A 57 5.36 12.58 1.04
C GLU A 57 4.78 13.95 1.39
N ALA A 58 4.77 14.89 0.43
CA ALA A 58 4.17 16.20 0.61
C ALA A 58 2.65 16.14 0.88
N ALA A 59 1.94 15.22 0.21
CA ALA A 59 0.53 14.95 0.46
C ALA A 59 0.29 14.53 1.92
N ARG A 60 1.05 13.52 2.40
CA ARG A 60 1.01 13.08 3.80
C ARG A 60 1.30 14.24 4.74
N ASP A 61 2.35 15.00 4.48
CA ASP A 61 2.81 16.07 5.37
C ASP A 61 1.84 17.27 5.39
N SER A 62 1.02 17.43 4.34
CA SER A 62 -0.07 18.41 4.27
C SER A 62 -1.40 17.90 4.84
N GLY A 63 -1.44 16.65 5.31
CA GLY A 63 -2.60 16.05 5.96
C GLY A 63 -3.42 15.11 5.08
N THR A 64 -3.12 14.94 3.80
CA THR A 64 -3.82 13.99 2.93
C THR A 64 -3.45 12.55 3.31
N SER A 65 -4.45 11.71 3.55
CA SER A 65 -4.22 10.31 3.97
C SER A 65 -3.74 9.45 2.80
N LEU A 66 -2.96 8.39 3.07
CA LEU A 66 -2.42 7.49 2.07
C LEU A 66 -2.91 6.07 2.34
N VAL A 67 -3.35 5.36 1.31
CA VAL A 67 -3.89 4.01 1.42
C VAL A 67 -3.24 3.12 0.37
N PHE A 68 -2.39 2.19 0.80
CA PHE A 68 -1.74 1.20 -0.05
C PHE A 68 -2.42 -0.15 0.14
N LEU A 69 -3.07 -0.68 -0.91
CA LEU A 69 -3.83 -1.94 -0.85
C LEU A 69 -3.07 -3.10 -1.50
N SER A 70 -1.75 -2.99 -1.58
CA SER A 70 -0.87 -4.01 -2.13
C SER A 70 0.38 -4.20 -1.25
N ALA A 71 1.30 -5.04 -1.74
CA ALA A 71 2.65 -5.20 -1.21
C ALA A 71 3.66 -4.67 -2.23
N ASN A 72 4.95 -4.68 -1.87
CA ASN A 72 6.06 -4.37 -2.76
C ASN A 72 5.90 -3.02 -3.48
N THR A 73 5.25 -2.08 -2.81
CA THR A 73 5.08 -0.72 -3.32
C THR A 73 6.38 0.05 -3.09
N MET A 74 6.77 0.90 -4.05
CA MET A 74 7.98 1.74 -3.95
C MET A 74 9.28 0.92 -3.80
N TYR A 75 9.39 -0.23 -4.45
CA TYR A 75 10.60 -1.05 -4.35
C TYR A 75 11.73 -0.53 -5.24
N TRP A 76 11.43 -0.27 -6.52
CA TRP A 76 12.39 0.26 -7.49
C TRP A 76 12.25 1.77 -7.64
N GLN A 77 13.38 2.47 -7.57
CA GLN A 77 13.48 3.83 -8.07
C GLN A 77 13.64 3.80 -9.59
N VAL A 78 12.80 4.56 -10.29
CA VAL A 78 12.84 4.70 -11.75
C VAL A 78 12.98 6.16 -12.18
N GLU A 79 13.32 6.35 -13.45
CA GLU A 79 13.33 7.65 -14.10
C GLU A 79 12.32 7.63 -15.26
N LEU A 80 11.50 8.67 -15.36
CA LEU A 80 10.69 8.91 -16.54
C LEU A 80 11.41 9.95 -17.40
N SER A 81 11.61 9.63 -18.68
CA SER A 81 12.29 10.50 -19.64
C SER A 81 11.42 10.71 -20.88
N PRO A 82 11.64 11.78 -21.67
CA PRO A 82 10.90 12.00 -22.90
C PRO A 82 11.19 10.91 -23.94
N SER A 83 10.21 10.70 -24.83
CA SER A 83 10.34 9.94 -26.07
C SER A 83 9.53 10.63 -27.18
N PRO A 84 9.58 10.17 -28.44
CA PRO A 84 8.71 10.70 -29.50
C PRO A 84 7.21 10.64 -29.18
N ALA A 85 6.78 9.81 -28.24
CA ALA A 85 5.39 9.73 -27.77
C ALA A 85 4.99 10.85 -26.78
N GLY A 86 5.94 11.67 -26.31
CA GLY A 86 5.69 12.80 -25.39
C GLY A 86 6.66 12.88 -24.20
N PRO A 87 6.49 13.87 -23.31
CA PRO A 87 7.23 13.92 -22.05
C PRO A 87 6.89 12.71 -21.17
N ASP A 88 7.84 12.29 -20.33
CA ASP A 88 7.69 11.25 -19.32
C ASP A 88 7.10 9.92 -19.84
N SER A 89 7.41 9.59 -21.10
CA SER A 89 6.82 8.46 -21.84
C SER A 89 7.74 7.24 -21.93
N LEU A 90 9.00 7.37 -21.50
CA LEU A 90 9.95 6.26 -21.38
C LEU A 90 10.28 6.02 -19.90
N LEU A 91 10.03 4.80 -19.41
CA LEU A 91 10.39 4.38 -18.06
C LEU A 91 11.74 3.66 -18.08
N ASN A 92 12.73 4.24 -17.39
CA ASN A 92 14.05 3.67 -17.23
C ASN A 92 14.20 3.07 -15.83
N CYS A 93 14.44 1.75 -15.77
CA CYS A 93 14.66 1.01 -14.53
C CYS A 93 15.99 0.25 -14.60
N ARG A 94 16.91 0.56 -13.69
CA ARG A 94 18.19 -0.16 -13.58
C ARG A 94 18.08 -1.27 -12.55
N LYS A 95 17.90 -2.50 -13.03
CA LYS A 95 17.85 -3.71 -12.19
C LYS A 95 19.25 -4.28 -11.96
N ARG A 96 19.40 -5.12 -10.93
CA ARG A 96 20.68 -5.73 -10.49
C ARG A 96 21.49 -6.45 -11.58
N GLN A 97 20.85 -6.87 -12.67
CA GLN A 97 21.53 -7.57 -13.79
C GLN A 97 21.82 -6.66 -15.00
N GLY A 98 21.55 -5.35 -14.92
CA GLY A 98 21.85 -4.38 -15.98
C GLY A 98 23.11 -3.57 -15.71
N PRO A 99 23.66 -2.85 -16.71
CA PRO A 99 24.76 -1.92 -16.51
C PRO A 99 24.33 -0.76 -15.60
N GLY A 100 25.08 -0.54 -14.52
CA GLY A 100 24.83 0.53 -13.54
C GLY A 100 24.50 0.01 -12.14
N ARG A 101 24.40 0.93 -11.17
CA ARG A 101 23.99 0.55 -9.81
C ARG A 101 22.48 0.27 -9.78
N PRO A 102 22.03 -0.83 -9.16
CA PRO A 102 20.62 -1.07 -8.91
C PRO A 102 20.07 0.08 -8.07
N ALA A 103 18.86 0.53 -8.38
CA ALA A 103 18.24 1.65 -7.69
C ALA A 103 17.08 1.17 -6.81
N LEU A 104 17.35 0.31 -5.82
CA LEU A 104 16.35 0.03 -4.79
C LEU A 104 16.29 1.22 -3.84
N TRP A 105 15.09 1.69 -3.51
CA TRP A 105 14.89 2.83 -2.61
C TRP A 105 15.63 2.65 -1.27
N ARG A 106 15.57 1.45 -0.71
CA ARG A 106 16.29 1.08 0.52
C ARG A 106 17.82 1.09 0.41
N GLU A 107 18.37 0.79 -0.75
CA GLU A 107 19.83 0.81 -0.99
C GLU A 107 20.35 2.24 -1.18
N LEU A 108 19.47 3.16 -1.61
CA LEU A 108 19.74 4.59 -1.73
C LEU A 108 19.52 5.35 -0.41
N GLY A 109 19.30 4.63 0.69
CA GLY A 109 19.15 5.21 2.03
C GLY A 109 17.76 5.74 2.31
N ASP A 110 16.76 5.40 1.50
CA ASP A 110 15.38 5.85 1.69
C ASP A 110 14.38 4.69 1.58
N PRO A 111 14.37 3.76 2.55
CA PRO A 111 13.53 2.56 2.48
C PRO A 111 12.04 2.89 2.51
N GLU A 112 11.25 2.01 1.93
CA GLU A 112 9.79 2.10 1.77
C GLU A 112 9.10 2.24 3.12
N GLN A 113 9.66 1.60 4.16
CA GLN A 113 9.17 1.67 5.53
C GLN A 113 9.13 3.11 6.07
N ARG A 114 10.00 4.02 5.60
CA ARG A 114 9.97 5.44 6.00
C ARG A 114 8.73 6.20 5.52
N LEU A 115 7.97 5.64 4.58
CA LEU A 115 6.68 6.17 4.17
C LEU A 115 5.53 5.26 4.60
N MET A 116 5.61 3.95 4.37
CA MET A 116 4.47 3.05 4.57
C MET A 116 4.40 2.42 5.97
N GLY A 117 5.48 2.47 6.75
CA GLY A 117 5.58 1.82 8.07
C GLY A 117 5.90 0.32 8.03
N ILE A 118 5.91 -0.27 6.83
CA ILE A 118 6.36 -1.62 6.47
C ILE A 118 7.03 -1.58 5.08
N GLN A 119 7.74 -2.64 4.69
CA GLN A 119 8.41 -2.74 3.40
C GLN A 119 8.52 -4.19 2.91
N TYR A 120 8.87 -4.38 1.63
CA TYR A 120 8.93 -5.68 0.98
C TYR A 120 9.73 -6.74 1.74
N ALA A 121 9.07 -7.87 2.01
CA ALA A 121 9.56 -9.03 2.73
C ALA A 121 9.92 -10.20 1.81
N GLY A 122 9.24 -10.31 0.65
CA GLY A 122 9.47 -11.34 -0.35
C GLY A 122 8.17 -11.84 -1.00
N ARG A 123 8.34 -12.72 -1.99
CA ARG A 123 7.23 -13.41 -2.66
C ARG A 123 6.51 -14.37 -1.73
N VAL A 124 5.21 -14.55 -1.98
CA VAL A 124 4.32 -15.52 -1.33
C VAL A 124 3.89 -16.53 -2.40
N PRO A 125 4.62 -17.65 -2.57
CA PRO A 125 4.33 -18.62 -3.63
C PRO A 125 2.98 -19.32 -3.41
N GLU A 126 2.69 -19.69 -2.16
CA GLU A 126 1.44 -20.32 -1.76
C GLU A 126 0.64 -19.35 -0.87
N PRO A 127 -0.62 -19.05 -1.20
CA PRO A 127 -1.45 -18.18 -0.37
C PRO A 127 -1.55 -18.69 1.08
N ALA A 128 -1.41 -17.78 2.03
CA ALA A 128 -1.51 -18.04 3.46
C ALA A 128 -2.63 -17.16 4.07
N PRO A 129 -3.18 -17.56 5.24
CA PRO A 129 -4.17 -16.73 5.91
C PRO A 129 -3.55 -15.42 6.42
N LEU A 130 -4.30 -14.33 6.33
CA LEU A 130 -4.00 -13.13 7.12
C LEU A 130 -4.54 -13.34 8.54
N VAL A 131 -3.68 -13.17 9.53
CA VAL A 131 -4.02 -13.39 10.94
C VAL A 131 -4.31 -12.04 11.59
N VAL A 132 -5.55 -11.84 12.03
CA VAL A 132 -6.03 -10.60 12.64
C VAL A 132 -5.31 -10.35 13.96
N ARG A 133 -4.83 -9.11 14.13
CA ARG A 133 -4.19 -8.62 15.36
C ARG A 133 -4.74 -7.26 15.75
N ASN A 134 -4.73 -6.99 17.06
CA ASN A 134 -5.32 -5.79 17.65
C ASN A 134 -6.80 -5.64 17.23
N ALA A 135 -7.58 -6.71 17.39
CA ALA A 135 -8.98 -6.76 16.94
C ALA A 135 -9.89 -5.68 17.58
N ASP A 136 -9.53 -5.14 18.74
CA ASP A 136 -10.25 -4.03 19.38
C ASP A 136 -10.06 -2.68 18.66
N HIS A 137 -9.15 -2.60 17.70
CA HIS A 137 -8.91 -1.39 16.93
C HIS A 137 -10.08 -1.10 15.98
N TRP A 138 -10.49 0.16 15.88
CA TRP A 138 -11.63 0.63 15.06
C TRP A 138 -11.62 0.18 13.59
N LEU A 139 -10.47 -0.20 13.03
CA LEU A 139 -10.42 -0.76 11.68
C LEU A 139 -11.26 -2.03 11.58
N TRP A 140 -11.23 -2.88 12.62
CA TRP A 140 -11.93 -4.15 12.69
C TRP A 140 -13.36 -4.03 13.25
N GLU A 141 -13.80 -2.83 13.60
CA GLU A 141 -15.13 -2.59 14.17
C GLU A 141 -16.24 -3.05 13.23
N ALA A 142 -17.21 -3.81 13.76
CA ALA A 142 -18.35 -4.36 13.03
C ALA A 142 -17.96 -5.20 11.79
N THR A 143 -16.71 -5.68 11.69
CA THR A 143 -16.30 -6.64 10.66
C THR A 143 -16.72 -8.07 10.99
N GLY A 144 -16.86 -8.37 12.29
CA GLY A 144 -17.01 -9.74 12.80
C GLY A 144 -15.70 -10.50 12.98
N ALA A 145 -14.55 -9.84 12.75
CA ALA A 145 -13.23 -10.40 13.02
C ALA A 145 -12.85 -10.31 14.50
N HIS A 146 -12.23 -11.37 15.01
CA HIS A 146 -11.72 -11.48 16.38
C HIS A 146 -10.20 -11.62 16.39
N GLU A 147 -9.59 -11.44 17.56
CA GLU A 147 -8.15 -11.57 17.74
C GLU A 147 -7.69 -12.99 17.38
N GLY A 148 -6.77 -13.09 16.43
CA GLY A 148 -6.26 -14.36 15.93
C GLY A 148 -7.09 -15.04 14.85
N ASP A 149 -8.19 -14.43 14.40
CA ASP A 149 -8.95 -14.95 13.26
C ASP A 149 -8.07 -15.03 12.02
N GLU A 150 -8.24 -16.14 11.29
CA GLU A 150 -7.59 -16.35 10.01
C GLU A 150 -8.54 -15.94 8.87
N LEU A 151 -8.05 -15.09 7.97
CA LEU A 151 -8.69 -14.71 6.72
C LEU A 151 -8.00 -15.46 5.59
N PRO A 152 -8.59 -16.58 5.10
CA PRO A 152 -7.91 -17.49 4.18
C PRO A 152 -7.49 -16.81 2.87
N GLY A 153 -6.28 -17.12 2.40
CA GLY A 153 -5.77 -16.68 1.10
C GLY A 153 -5.45 -15.17 1.00
N LEU A 154 -5.53 -14.41 2.08
CA LEU A 154 -5.29 -12.96 2.05
C LEU A 154 -3.82 -12.57 2.07
N VAL A 155 -2.90 -13.45 2.43
CA VAL A 155 -1.46 -13.22 2.21
C VAL A 155 -1.08 -13.94 0.94
N ALA A 156 -0.93 -13.21 -0.17
CA ALA A 156 -0.72 -13.83 -1.48
C ALA A 156 0.09 -12.92 -2.42
N GLY A 157 0.76 -13.55 -3.40
CA GLY A 157 1.61 -12.89 -4.39
C GLY A 157 2.92 -12.43 -3.78
N GLU A 158 2.84 -11.39 -2.95
CA GLU A 158 3.96 -10.75 -2.25
C GLU A 158 3.50 -10.21 -0.90
N ALA A 159 4.45 -10.04 0.02
CA ALA A 159 4.16 -9.54 1.35
C ALA A 159 5.16 -8.46 1.78
N ASP A 160 4.63 -7.50 2.54
CA ASP A 160 5.41 -6.50 3.26
C ASP A 160 5.38 -6.79 4.77
N ARG A 161 6.44 -6.33 5.46
CA ARG A 161 6.57 -6.45 6.91
C ARG A 161 7.32 -5.28 7.52
N TYR A 162 7.23 -5.16 8.82
CA TYR A 162 8.04 -4.29 9.65
C TYR A 162 9.44 -4.88 9.83
N PHE A 163 10.43 -4.00 9.72
CA PHE A 163 11.84 -4.26 10.00
C PHE A 163 12.30 -3.38 11.16
N PRO A 164 12.56 -3.95 12.36
CA PRO A 164 12.93 -3.18 13.55
C PRO A 164 14.21 -2.35 13.42
N ARG A 165 15.13 -2.75 12.54
CA ARG A 165 16.39 -2.05 12.28
C ARG A 165 16.28 -0.97 11.20
N THR A 166 15.10 -0.82 10.61
CA THR A 166 14.83 0.25 9.65
C THR A 166 14.04 1.35 10.36
N SER A 167 14.42 2.61 10.12
CA SER A 167 13.70 3.77 10.66
C SER A 167 12.22 3.77 10.26
N LEU A 168 11.35 4.06 11.22
CA LEU A 168 9.93 4.30 10.99
C LEU A 168 9.67 5.73 10.48
N PRO A 169 8.51 5.99 9.86
CA PRO A 169 8.08 7.35 9.57
C PRO A 169 7.88 8.11 10.88
N ALA A 170 7.97 9.45 10.84
CA ALA A 170 7.45 10.26 11.94
C ALA A 170 5.96 9.98 12.13
N HIS A 171 5.54 9.70 13.36
CA HIS A 171 4.16 9.34 13.67
C HIS A 171 3.78 9.74 15.10
N THR A 172 2.50 10.03 15.30
CA THR A 172 1.90 10.26 16.62
C THR A 172 1.31 8.98 17.21
N ARG A 173 0.83 8.08 16.35
CA ARG A 173 0.34 6.75 16.69
C ARG A 173 0.69 5.77 15.57
N ARG A 174 0.98 4.53 15.92
CA ARG A 174 1.21 3.43 14.97
C ARG A 174 0.70 2.12 15.54
N ILE A 175 0.16 1.27 14.69
CA ILE A 175 -0.32 -0.06 15.03
C ILE A 175 -0.09 -1.05 13.87
N LEU A 176 0.17 -2.31 14.21
CA LEU A 176 0.15 -3.43 13.26
C LEU A 176 -1.15 -4.20 13.46
N LEU A 177 -1.91 -4.42 12.40
CA LEU A 177 -3.25 -5.00 12.44
C LEU A 177 -3.30 -6.45 11.99
N SER A 178 -2.15 -6.98 11.53
CA SER A 178 -1.96 -8.39 11.29
C SER A 178 -0.52 -8.80 11.58
N HIS A 179 -0.33 -10.08 11.86
CA HIS A 179 1.00 -10.71 11.94
C HIS A 179 0.88 -12.15 11.46
N SER A 180 1.06 -12.33 10.15
CA SER A 180 0.61 -13.51 9.42
C SER A 180 1.80 -14.32 8.93
N PRO A 181 2.01 -15.57 9.39
CA PRO A 181 3.15 -16.37 8.94
C PRO A 181 2.94 -16.90 7.52
N TYR A 182 4.00 -16.92 6.72
CA TYR A 182 4.01 -17.56 5.40
C TYR A 182 5.41 -18.13 5.07
N ARG A 183 5.51 -18.96 4.02
CA ARG A 183 6.80 -19.42 3.48
C ARG A 183 7.10 -18.67 2.20
N ASP A 184 8.30 -18.11 2.09
CA ASP A 184 8.74 -17.42 0.89
C ASP A 184 9.18 -18.40 -0.23
N GLY A 185 9.67 -17.85 -1.35
CA GLY A 185 10.18 -18.65 -2.47
C GLY A 185 11.39 -19.54 -2.15
N GLU A 186 12.06 -19.33 -1.02
CA GLU A 186 13.18 -20.13 -0.53
C GLU A 186 12.73 -21.11 0.59
N GLY A 187 11.43 -21.16 0.88
CA GLY A 187 10.86 -21.97 1.96
C GLY A 187 11.08 -21.41 3.36
N VAL A 188 11.69 -20.22 3.48
CA VAL A 188 11.98 -19.54 4.74
C VAL A 188 10.69 -18.97 5.31
N ARG A 189 10.47 -19.19 6.61
CA ARG A 189 9.32 -18.63 7.33
C ARG A 189 9.48 -17.12 7.46
N ARG A 190 8.54 -16.37 6.90
CA ARG A 190 8.41 -14.91 7.02
C ARG A 190 7.06 -14.56 7.61
N HIS A 191 6.84 -13.26 7.79
CA HIS A 191 5.57 -12.72 8.26
C HIS A 191 5.14 -11.58 7.33
N GLN A 192 3.84 -11.52 7.05
CA GLN A 192 3.16 -10.37 6.48
C GLN A 192 2.55 -9.55 7.62
N GLU A 193 2.53 -8.23 7.47
CA GLU A 193 1.92 -7.33 8.44
C GLU A 193 1.12 -6.24 7.75
N THR A 194 -0.02 -5.91 8.33
CA THR A 194 -0.86 -4.75 7.94
C THR A 194 -0.48 -3.60 8.87
N SER A 195 -0.12 -2.45 8.32
CA SER A 195 0.36 -1.31 9.10
C SER A 195 -0.55 -0.11 8.95
N LEU A 196 -0.79 0.57 10.06
CA LEU A 196 -1.50 1.84 10.10
C LEU A 196 -0.77 2.79 11.04
N TYR A 197 -0.50 4.01 10.58
CA TYR A 197 0.00 5.07 11.45
C TYR A 197 -0.70 6.40 11.16
N ARG A 198 -0.59 7.31 12.13
CA ARG A 198 -1.00 8.71 12.00
C ARG A 198 0.23 9.60 11.92
N ALA A 199 0.40 10.31 10.82
CA ALA A 199 1.47 11.29 10.64
C ALA A 199 1.28 12.51 11.57
N PRO A 200 2.32 13.33 11.81
CA PRO A 200 2.21 14.57 12.59
C PRO A 200 1.18 15.56 12.02
N SER A 201 0.99 15.58 10.71
CA SER A 201 -0.08 16.32 9.99
C SER A 201 -1.50 15.80 10.28
N GLY A 202 -1.62 14.74 11.07
CA GLY A 202 -2.84 14.01 11.33
C GLY A 202 -3.23 13.03 10.23
N ALA A 203 -2.51 12.96 9.08
CA ALA A 203 -2.83 12.06 7.97
C ALA A 203 -2.79 10.61 8.43
N LEU A 204 -3.72 9.76 7.96
CA LEU A 204 -3.63 8.33 8.16
C LEU A 204 -2.84 7.71 7.00
N VAL A 205 -1.93 6.79 7.31
CA VAL A 205 -1.20 6.02 6.30
C VAL A 205 -1.41 4.55 6.59
N PHE A 206 -2.14 3.89 5.69
CA PHE A 206 -2.49 2.48 5.75
C PHE A 206 -1.73 1.71 4.67
N SER A 207 -1.18 0.55 5.03
CA SER A 207 -0.58 -0.40 4.09
C SER A 207 -1.06 -1.81 4.42
N SER A 208 -1.72 -2.47 3.45
CA SER A 208 -2.21 -3.84 3.59
C SER A 208 -1.07 -4.86 3.62
N GLY A 209 0.05 -4.57 2.94
CA GLY A 209 1.21 -5.45 2.86
C GLY A 209 0.92 -6.79 2.17
N THR A 210 -0.08 -6.85 1.28
CA THR A 210 -0.44 -8.07 0.52
C THR A 210 -1.15 -7.73 -0.79
N PHE A 211 -0.94 -8.51 -1.85
CA PHE A 211 -1.64 -8.31 -3.14
C PHE A 211 -3.12 -8.68 -3.10
N ALA A 212 -3.54 -9.52 -2.14
CA ALA A 212 -4.90 -10.04 -2.10
C ALA A 212 -5.91 -9.09 -1.42
N TRP A 213 -5.50 -7.92 -0.93
CA TRP A 213 -6.42 -6.97 -0.31
C TRP A 213 -7.46 -6.43 -1.30
N SER A 214 -7.03 -5.83 -2.43
CA SER A 214 -7.98 -5.31 -3.43
C SER A 214 -8.88 -6.40 -4.04
N PRO A 215 -8.37 -7.61 -4.41
CA PRO A 215 -9.22 -8.73 -4.80
C PRO A 215 -10.30 -9.08 -3.79
N ALA A 216 -10.00 -9.01 -2.49
CA ALA A 216 -10.98 -9.31 -1.45
C ALA A 216 -12.14 -8.31 -1.38
N LEU A 217 -12.06 -7.19 -2.10
CA LEU A 217 -13.12 -6.19 -2.16
C LEU A 217 -14.21 -6.53 -3.18
N ASP A 218 -13.89 -7.12 -4.33
CA ASP A 218 -14.92 -7.38 -5.36
C ASP A 218 -14.62 -8.53 -6.32
N ARG A 219 -13.48 -9.21 -6.20
CA ARG A 219 -13.13 -10.28 -7.14
C ARG A 219 -13.93 -11.56 -6.84
N PRO A 220 -14.69 -12.11 -7.80
CA PRO A 220 -15.41 -13.36 -7.61
C PRO A 220 -14.49 -14.47 -7.05
N GLY A 221 -14.99 -15.18 -6.05
CA GLY A 221 -14.24 -16.24 -5.35
C GLY A 221 -13.17 -15.78 -4.36
N HIS A 222 -12.92 -14.46 -4.24
CA HIS A 222 -11.93 -13.90 -3.31
C HIS A 222 -12.54 -12.91 -2.30
N VAL A 223 -13.79 -12.48 -2.52
CA VAL A 223 -14.47 -11.50 -1.66
C VAL A 223 -14.48 -11.95 -0.20
N ASP A 224 -14.06 -11.06 0.70
CA ASP A 224 -14.19 -11.23 2.14
C ASP A 224 -14.91 -10.02 2.76
N GLN A 225 -16.05 -10.27 3.39
CA GLN A 225 -16.89 -9.21 3.97
C GLN A 225 -16.18 -8.47 5.11
N ARG A 226 -15.27 -9.12 5.84
CA ARG A 226 -14.48 -8.48 6.90
C ARG A 226 -13.53 -7.47 6.30
N VAL A 227 -12.91 -7.77 5.16
CA VAL A 227 -12.01 -6.86 4.43
C VAL A 227 -12.77 -5.70 3.80
N GLN A 228 -13.94 -5.96 3.20
CA GLN A 228 -14.83 -4.90 2.69
C GLN A 228 -15.19 -3.92 3.82
N ARG A 229 -15.64 -4.43 4.97
CA ARG A 229 -16.02 -3.60 6.11
C ARG A 229 -14.82 -2.86 6.72
N ALA A 230 -13.67 -3.51 6.86
CA ALA A 230 -12.45 -2.88 7.34
C ALA A 230 -11.99 -1.73 6.42
N THR A 231 -12.09 -1.93 5.11
CA THR A 231 -11.78 -0.89 4.12
C THR A 231 -12.78 0.26 4.18
N ALA A 232 -14.08 -0.03 4.35
CA ALA A 232 -15.09 1.00 4.57
C ALA A 232 -14.82 1.82 5.85
N ASN A 233 -14.49 1.17 6.97
CA ASN A 233 -14.13 1.85 8.21
C ASN A 233 -12.94 2.80 8.03
N LEU A 234 -11.92 2.38 7.27
CA LEU A 234 -10.76 3.21 6.93
C LEU A 234 -11.15 4.43 6.09
N LEU A 235 -11.85 4.22 4.98
CA LEU A 235 -12.22 5.30 4.06
C LEU A 235 -13.21 6.27 4.70
N ASP A 236 -14.21 5.76 5.43
CA ASP A 236 -15.15 6.58 6.17
C ASP A 236 -14.43 7.48 7.17
N ARG A 237 -13.45 6.95 7.90
CA ARG A 237 -12.67 7.74 8.86
C ARG A 237 -11.75 8.76 8.18
N ILE A 238 -11.25 8.48 6.99
CA ILE A 238 -10.50 9.45 6.18
C ILE A 238 -11.44 10.58 5.69
N CYS A 239 -12.64 10.23 5.24
CA CYS A 239 -13.62 11.18 4.71
C CYS A 239 -14.31 12.03 5.79
N LYS A 240 -14.59 11.46 6.96
CA LYS A 240 -15.32 12.10 8.08
C LYS A 240 -14.55 13.16 8.84
N ARG A 241 -13.28 13.42 8.52
CA ARG A 241 -12.38 14.27 9.31
C ARG A 241 -13.09 15.50 9.88
N ASP A 242 -13.09 15.55 11.21
CA ASP A 242 -13.59 16.60 12.10
C ASP A 242 -13.05 17.99 11.75
#